data_AF-A0A935X6E7-F1
#
_entry.id   AF-A0A935X6E7-F1
#
_cell.length_a   1.000
_cell.length_b   1.000
_cell.length_c   1.000
_cell.angle_alpha   90.00
_cell.angle_beta   90.00
_cell.angle_gamma   90.00
#
_symmetry.space_group_name_H-M   'P 1'
#
loop_
_entity.id
_entity.type
_entity.pdbx_description
1 polymer ?
#
loop_
_entity_poly.entity_id
_entity_poly.type
_entity_poly.pdbx_seq_one_letter_code
_entity_poly.pdbx_strand_id
1 'polypeptide(L)'
;MGFDGHGISGDPKFVDIDGADDKFGYQSGVVTSSGIVIDDGDAGFTTTGTWTSVTGSGANAGRGGDYLRAPSGTSTATWTFDGLAPGIYRLGATWPNTDLNTAATYRMNVGGKLATINTVSQYYNTPNDYQADDGSGWRQLGLLRIEGGTLSVTLTATGDGRATVADALRLDRIGGDFGADDDWHLQSGSPAIDRGDPATLSVKELQPNGGRLDLGAYGNSAQSTVSAEPLVQVLSPNGLEKFEVGQTVGIDWRSAGLLGQDVVAQINSGNASVAVGTWVTNAYQVSGNVGANGAAVDVNGVANAAPAAVYSSYVYAANGVGQSLGYQIAASDGTYKVRLHFAETGGQAVGARRFDVVVNGTNVDDNVDIRQRAGALNKAYVAEYDVVVSGGTGIGLDLVNRTNTAAILQGIELVRVNEEGWTRRRWSCR
;
A
#
# COMPACT_ATOMS: atom_id res chain seq x y z
N MET A 1 -3.78 17.72 -5.40
CA MET A 1 -4.77 16.68 -5.77
C MET A 1 -6.01 17.39 -6.28
N GLY A 2 -6.63 16.96 -7.38
CA GLY A 2 -7.73 17.74 -7.99
C GLY A 2 -8.24 17.23 -9.35
N PHE A 3 -8.41 15.92 -9.51
CA PHE A 3 -8.91 15.36 -10.79
C PHE A 3 -10.32 14.74 -10.69
N ASP A 4 -10.99 14.83 -9.54
CA ASP A 4 -12.41 14.54 -9.41
C ASP A 4 -13.20 15.81 -9.06
N GLY A 5 -14.51 15.80 -9.28
CA GLY A 5 -15.42 16.94 -9.08
C GLY A 5 -15.56 17.42 -7.63
N HIS A 6 -14.91 16.74 -6.68
CA HIS A 6 -14.91 17.07 -5.25
C HIS A 6 -13.51 17.34 -4.69
N GLY A 7 -12.49 17.42 -5.57
CA GLY A 7 -11.11 17.67 -5.20
C GLY A 7 -10.92 19.08 -4.65
N ILE A 8 -10.26 19.17 -3.49
CA ILE A 8 -9.84 20.43 -2.88
C ILE A 8 -8.33 20.56 -2.98
N SER A 9 -7.84 21.78 -3.23
CA SER A 9 -6.42 22.12 -3.14
C SER A 9 -6.21 22.98 -1.90
N GLY A 10 -5.25 22.58 -1.08
CA GLY A 10 -4.90 23.28 0.15
C GLY A 10 -3.71 22.65 0.83
N ASP A 11 -3.23 23.32 1.87
CA ASP A 11 -2.20 22.78 2.77
C ASP A 11 -2.73 21.52 3.48
N PRO A 12 -2.04 20.37 3.38
CA PRO A 12 -2.45 19.14 4.08
C PRO A 12 -2.44 19.27 5.61
N LYS A 13 -1.82 20.30 6.20
CA LYS A 13 -1.75 20.52 7.66
C LYS A 13 -1.23 19.29 8.41
N PHE A 14 0.05 18.99 8.27
CA PHE A 14 0.72 17.98 9.09
C PHE A 14 1.02 18.51 10.50
N VAL A 15 1.16 17.64 11.48
CA VAL A 15 1.44 18.02 12.87
C VAL A 15 2.78 18.74 12.97
N ASP A 16 3.87 18.09 12.57
CA ASP A 16 5.23 18.63 12.66
C ASP A 16 6.19 17.85 11.73
N ILE A 17 6.40 18.31 10.50
CA ILE A 17 7.08 17.50 9.45
C ILE A 17 8.60 17.46 9.56
N ASP A 18 9.17 18.33 10.39
CA ASP A 18 10.60 18.48 10.64
C ASP A 18 10.95 18.37 12.14
N GLY A 19 9.98 17.95 12.94
CA GLY A 19 10.17 17.58 14.32
C GLY A 19 10.59 18.73 15.23
N ALA A 20 10.93 18.38 16.48
CA ALA A 20 11.29 19.35 17.50
C ALA A 20 12.65 20.04 17.23
N ASP A 21 13.45 19.51 16.31
CA ASP A 21 14.76 20.02 15.94
C ASP A 21 14.78 20.89 14.67
N ASP A 22 13.62 21.13 14.05
CA ASP A 22 13.40 21.87 12.80
C ASP A 22 14.24 21.31 11.63
N LYS A 23 14.49 19.99 11.59
CA LYS A 23 15.18 19.31 10.48
C LYS A 23 14.38 18.12 9.98
N PHE A 24 13.98 18.21 8.72
CA PHE A 24 13.52 17.06 7.95
C PHE A 24 14.47 15.87 8.03
N GLY A 25 13.90 14.65 8.00
CA GLY A 25 14.67 13.43 7.85
C GLY A 25 15.62 13.38 6.65
N TYR A 26 15.41 14.23 5.64
CA TYR A 26 16.34 14.46 4.54
C TYR A 26 16.40 15.93 4.12
N GLN A 27 17.61 16.47 3.95
CA GLN A 27 17.86 17.74 3.30
C GLN A 27 18.92 17.58 2.20
N SER A 28 18.65 18.09 0.99
CA SER A 28 19.57 17.97 -0.15
C SER A 28 20.84 18.82 -0.03
N GLY A 29 20.90 19.72 0.96
CA GLY A 29 22.06 20.54 1.25
C GLY A 29 23.24 19.71 1.79
N VAL A 30 24.42 19.91 1.21
CA VAL A 30 25.68 19.33 1.72
C VAL A 30 26.08 20.08 3.00
N VAL A 31 26.21 19.39 4.13
CA VAL A 31 26.27 20.02 5.47
C VAL A 31 27.63 20.64 5.77
N THR A 32 28.74 19.98 5.40
CA THR A 32 30.12 20.54 5.37
C THR A 32 31.12 19.44 5.01
N SER A 33 32.25 19.85 4.43
CA SER A 33 33.40 19.11 3.85
C SER A 33 33.25 18.82 2.35
N SER A 34 34.29 19.14 1.59
CA SER A 34 34.49 18.63 0.22
C SER A 34 34.24 17.13 0.26
N GLY A 35 33.35 16.64 -0.62
CA GLY A 35 32.98 15.21 -0.64
C GLY A 35 34.22 14.33 -0.67
N ILE A 36 34.18 13.19 0.02
CA ILE A 36 35.29 12.23 -0.02
C ILE A 36 35.24 11.58 -1.40
N VAL A 37 36.31 11.73 -2.18
CA VAL A 37 36.45 11.06 -3.47
C VAL A 37 37.51 9.98 -3.35
N ILE A 38 37.21 8.80 -3.87
CA ILE A 38 38.18 7.71 -4.04
C ILE A 38 38.17 7.37 -5.52
N ASP A 39 39.26 7.69 -6.21
CA ASP A 39 39.53 7.30 -7.60
C ASP A 39 40.10 5.89 -7.70
N ASP A 40 40.23 5.36 -8.92
CA ASP A 40 40.75 4.02 -9.18
C ASP A 40 42.25 3.84 -8.87
N GLY A 41 42.98 4.94 -8.68
CA GLY A 41 44.36 4.98 -8.18
C GLY A 41 44.51 5.27 -6.69
N ASP A 42 43.42 5.58 -5.98
CA ASP A 42 43.47 6.10 -4.62
C ASP A 42 43.49 5.01 -3.53
N ALA A 43 43.97 5.39 -2.35
CA ALA A 43 43.82 4.57 -1.16
C ALA A 43 42.34 4.33 -0.84
N GLY A 44 41.97 3.07 -0.58
CA GLY A 44 40.59 2.65 -0.37
C GLY A 44 39.94 2.01 -1.60
N PHE A 45 40.59 2.06 -2.77
CA PHE A 45 40.17 1.31 -3.95
C PHE A 45 40.92 -0.03 -4.09
N THR A 46 40.20 -1.08 -4.45
CA THR A 46 40.77 -2.42 -4.72
C THR A 46 39.99 -3.15 -5.80
N THR A 47 40.64 -4.13 -6.45
CA THR A 47 39.99 -4.96 -7.48
C THR A 47 40.23 -6.45 -7.27
N THR A 48 39.27 -7.27 -7.69
CA THR A 48 39.45 -8.72 -7.90
C THR A 48 39.16 -9.07 -9.35
N GLY A 49 39.93 -10.00 -9.93
CA GLY A 49 39.81 -10.40 -11.33
C GLY A 49 40.70 -9.57 -12.26
N THR A 50 40.39 -9.59 -13.55
CA THR A 50 41.17 -8.88 -14.57
C THR A 50 40.62 -7.47 -14.80
N TRP A 51 41.48 -6.48 -14.60
CA TRP A 51 41.24 -5.07 -14.89
C TRP A 51 42.42 -4.50 -15.66
N THR A 52 42.13 -3.71 -16.69
CA THR A 52 43.14 -3.03 -17.51
C THR A 52 42.97 -1.52 -17.35
N SER A 53 44.05 -0.82 -17.01
CA SER A 53 44.05 0.65 -16.98
C SER A 53 43.99 1.22 -18.39
N VAL A 54 43.19 2.26 -18.57
CA VAL A 54 42.98 2.96 -19.84
C VAL A 54 43.13 4.45 -19.62
N THR A 55 44.10 5.08 -20.28
CA THR A 55 44.21 6.54 -20.31
C THR A 55 43.22 7.12 -21.30
N GLY A 56 42.40 8.07 -20.86
CA GLY A 56 41.42 8.75 -21.69
C GLY A 56 41.78 10.21 -22.00
N SER A 57 40.96 10.86 -22.81
CA SER A 57 41.06 12.30 -23.07
C SER A 57 39.68 12.90 -23.32
N GLY A 58 39.49 14.17 -22.95
CA GLY A 58 38.20 14.86 -23.08
C GLY A 58 37.09 14.12 -22.30
N ALA A 59 35.91 13.97 -22.92
CA ALA A 59 34.78 13.26 -22.33
C ALA A 59 35.01 11.75 -22.13
N ASN A 60 36.07 11.20 -22.72
CA ASN A 60 36.45 9.79 -22.61
C ASN A 60 37.52 9.57 -21.52
N ALA A 61 37.96 10.64 -20.84
CA ALA A 61 38.76 10.52 -19.62
C ALA A 61 37.84 10.16 -18.45
N GLY A 62 38.29 9.24 -17.60
CA GLY A 62 37.76 9.12 -16.25
C GLY A 62 38.29 10.26 -15.38
N ARG A 63 38.00 10.21 -14.09
CA ARG A 63 38.63 11.11 -13.12
C ARG A 63 40.14 10.82 -13.09
N GLY A 64 40.95 11.85 -12.79
CA GLY A 64 42.41 11.73 -12.87
C GLY A 64 43.02 11.63 -14.27
N GLY A 65 42.22 11.34 -15.31
CA GLY A 65 42.67 11.15 -16.70
C GLY A 65 42.70 9.69 -17.16
N ASP A 66 42.40 8.75 -16.28
CA ASP A 66 42.38 7.31 -16.52
C ASP A 66 41.16 6.64 -15.88
N TYR A 67 41.06 5.33 -16.07
CA TYR A 67 40.04 4.46 -15.46
C TYR A 67 40.44 3.00 -15.62
N LEU A 68 39.84 2.10 -14.83
CA LEU A 68 39.98 0.66 -15.00
C LEU A 68 38.81 0.05 -15.76
N ARG A 69 39.13 -0.84 -16.70
CA ARG A 69 38.15 -1.58 -17.51
C ARG A 69 38.27 -3.08 -17.30
N ALA A 70 37.16 -3.74 -17.00
CA ALA A 70 37.06 -5.20 -16.92
C ALA A 70 36.16 -5.76 -18.04
N PRO A 71 36.49 -6.92 -18.62
CA PRO A 71 35.54 -7.66 -19.45
C PRO A 71 34.33 -8.09 -18.62
N SER A 72 33.21 -8.40 -19.29
CA SER A 72 32.03 -8.94 -18.59
C SER A 72 32.40 -10.24 -17.87
N GLY A 73 31.96 -10.41 -16.63
CA GLY A 73 32.25 -11.61 -15.85
C GLY A 73 32.14 -11.35 -14.36
N THR A 74 33.03 -11.97 -13.59
CA THR A 74 33.02 -11.93 -12.12
C THR A 74 34.04 -10.95 -11.53
N SER A 75 34.69 -10.13 -12.36
CA SER A 75 35.59 -9.07 -11.88
C SER A 75 34.82 -8.08 -11.00
N THR A 76 35.44 -7.65 -9.90
CA THR A 76 34.88 -6.66 -8.99
C THR A 76 35.85 -5.53 -8.73
N ALA A 77 35.29 -4.34 -8.51
CA ALA A 77 35.99 -3.15 -8.05
C ALA A 77 35.31 -2.68 -6.76
N THR A 78 36.09 -2.38 -5.72
CA THR A 78 35.59 -2.05 -4.39
C THR A 78 36.23 -0.77 -3.88
N TRP A 79 35.38 0.19 -3.51
CA TRP A 79 35.76 1.42 -2.82
C TRP A 79 35.37 1.30 -1.34
N THR A 80 36.28 1.64 -0.43
CA THR A 80 36.08 1.57 1.01
C THR A 80 36.31 2.95 1.62
N PHE A 81 35.25 3.51 2.21
CA PHE A 81 35.26 4.77 2.94
C PHE A 81 35.26 4.46 4.44
N ASP A 82 36.34 4.80 5.13
CA ASP A 82 36.51 4.55 6.56
C ASP A 82 36.37 5.82 7.40
N GLY A 83 36.20 5.64 8.71
CA GLY A 83 36.18 6.75 9.67
C GLY A 83 34.99 7.69 9.52
N LEU A 84 33.88 7.20 8.96
CA LEU A 84 32.69 8.01 8.72
C LEU A 84 31.98 8.32 10.02
N ALA A 85 31.61 9.58 10.19
CA ALA A 85 30.76 10.02 11.28
C ALA A 85 29.30 9.57 11.05
N PRO A 86 28.48 9.48 12.10
CA PRO A 86 27.04 9.27 11.92
C PRO A 86 26.40 10.39 11.07
N GLY A 87 25.54 10.03 10.13
CA GLY A 87 24.79 10.98 9.30
C GLY A 87 24.24 10.39 8.01
N ILE A 88 23.57 11.24 7.23
CA ILE A 88 23.10 10.92 5.89
C ILE A 88 24.21 11.23 4.88
N TYR A 89 24.43 10.31 3.95
CA TYR A 89 25.39 10.48 2.88
C TYR A 89 24.74 10.27 1.51
N ARG A 90 25.08 11.12 0.54
CA ARG A 90 24.82 10.90 -0.88
C ARG A 90 26.04 10.24 -1.52
N LEU A 91 25.83 9.09 -2.14
CA LEU A 91 26.86 8.40 -2.92
C LEU A 91 26.69 8.69 -4.41
N GLY A 92 27.75 9.22 -5.02
CA GLY A 92 27.88 9.47 -6.43
C GLY A 92 28.91 8.57 -7.10
N ALA A 93 28.71 8.26 -8.38
CA ALA A 93 29.70 7.62 -9.25
C ALA A 93 29.97 8.46 -10.49
N THR A 94 31.21 8.41 -11.00
CA THR A 94 31.58 8.95 -12.30
C THR A 94 32.24 7.87 -13.17
N TRP A 95 32.23 8.07 -14.48
CA TRP A 95 32.87 7.21 -15.47
C TRP A 95 33.05 7.94 -16.81
N PRO A 96 33.96 7.48 -17.70
CA PRO A 96 34.16 8.05 -19.02
C PRO A 96 33.00 7.76 -20.00
N ASN A 97 32.80 8.64 -20.98
CA ASN A 97 31.81 8.47 -22.05
C ASN A 97 32.31 7.45 -23.10
N THR A 98 32.05 6.16 -22.89
CA THR A 98 32.48 5.08 -23.79
C THR A 98 31.42 3.99 -23.96
N ASP A 99 31.67 3.00 -24.84
CA ASP A 99 30.79 1.84 -25.05
C ASP A 99 30.96 0.80 -23.92
N LEU A 100 30.07 0.88 -22.92
CA LEU A 100 30.15 0.12 -21.66
C LEU A 100 28.84 -0.59 -21.30
N ASN A 101 28.90 -1.32 -20.18
CA ASN A 101 27.82 -2.07 -19.54
C ASN A 101 26.58 -1.21 -19.28
N THR A 102 25.43 -1.64 -19.78
CA THR A 102 24.13 -0.98 -19.53
C THR A 102 23.50 -1.34 -18.18
N ALA A 103 24.10 -2.27 -17.43
CA ALA A 103 23.61 -2.82 -16.17
C ALA A 103 24.73 -2.99 -15.13
N ALA A 104 25.61 -2.00 -15.00
CA ALA A 104 26.65 -1.95 -13.98
C ALA A 104 26.02 -1.91 -12.57
N THR A 105 26.32 -2.92 -11.74
CA THR A 105 25.65 -3.11 -10.44
C THR A 105 26.58 -2.80 -9.27
N TYR A 106 26.19 -1.81 -8.47
CA TYR A 106 26.87 -1.35 -7.26
C TYR A 106 26.14 -1.88 -6.03
N ARG A 107 26.84 -2.66 -5.20
CA ARG A 107 26.37 -3.12 -3.89
C ARG A 107 26.98 -2.26 -2.80
N MET A 108 26.15 -1.64 -1.96
CA MET A 108 26.59 -0.74 -0.89
C MET A 108 26.39 -1.41 0.46
N ASN A 109 27.48 -1.64 1.18
CA ASN A 109 27.48 -2.25 2.51
C ASN A 109 27.89 -1.21 3.57
N VAL A 110 27.03 -0.96 4.56
CA VAL A 110 27.32 -0.09 5.71
C VAL A 110 27.58 -0.95 6.93
N GLY A 111 28.76 -0.81 7.55
CA GLY A 111 29.13 -1.62 8.72
C GLY A 111 29.10 -3.13 8.47
N GLY A 112 29.43 -3.57 7.25
CA GLY A 112 29.42 -4.97 6.84
C GLY A 112 28.03 -5.56 6.51
N LYS A 113 26.96 -4.77 6.60
CA LYS A 113 25.61 -5.17 6.21
C LYS A 113 25.22 -4.53 4.89
N LEU A 114 24.54 -5.28 4.02
CA LEU A 114 24.00 -4.74 2.78
C LEU A 114 22.94 -3.67 3.09
N ALA A 115 23.23 -2.44 2.67
CA ALA A 115 22.31 -1.32 2.77
C ALA A 115 21.41 -1.22 1.54
N THR A 116 22.00 -1.28 0.34
CA THR A 116 21.25 -1.21 -0.93
C THR A 116 22.06 -1.72 -2.11
N ILE A 117 21.38 -1.92 -3.24
CA ILE A 117 21.95 -2.28 -4.54
C ILE A 117 21.39 -1.31 -5.58
N ASN A 118 22.26 -0.71 -6.39
CA ASN A 118 21.85 0.13 -7.52
C ASN A 118 22.47 -0.39 -8.81
N THR A 119 21.66 -0.48 -9.87
CA THR A 119 22.10 -0.87 -11.21
C THR A 119 21.91 0.30 -12.16
N VAL A 120 23.00 0.73 -12.81
CA VAL A 120 23.02 1.89 -13.71
C VAL A 120 23.61 1.51 -15.07
N SER A 121 23.25 2.28 -16.10
CA SER A 121 23.90 2.20 -17.40
C SER A 121 25.13 3.10 -17.43
N GLN A 122 26.28 2.56 -17.85
CA GLN A 122 27.50 3.31 -18.17
C GLN A 122 27.64 3.57 -19.69
N TYR A 123 26.66 3.16 -20.50
CA TYR A 123 26.73 3.22 -21.95
C TYR A 123 26.52 4.64 -22.49
N TYR A 124 27.56 5.20 -23.11
CA TYR A 124 27.56 6.51 -23.78
C TYR A 124 26.90 7.65 -22.99
N ASN A 125 27.15 7.72 -21.68
CA ASN A 125 26.59 8.75 -20.83
C ASN A 125 27.63 9.30 -19.85
N THR A 126 27.99 10.57 -20.02
CA THR A 126 28.73 11.27 -18.96
C THR A 126 27.77 11.53 -17.78
N PRO A 127 28.11 11.11 -16.56
CA PRO A 127 27.25 11.34 -15.39
C PRO A 127 26.97 12.82 -15.12
N ASN A 128 25.70 13.17 -14.86
CA ASN A 128 25.29 14.56 -14.60
C ASN A 128 24.02 14.74 -13.74
N ASP A 129 23.65 13.73 -12.94
CA ASP A 129 22.45 13.81 -12.10
C ASP A 129 22.53 14.97 -11.09
N TYR A 130 23.74 15.26 -10.61
CA TYR A 130 24.04 16.45 -9.81
C TYR A 130 25.46 16.96 -10.08
N GLN A 131 25.70 18.22 -9.72
CA GLN A 131 27.02 18.85 -9.78
C GLN A 131 27.65 18.87 -8.39
N ALA A 132 28.91 18.47 -8.33
CA ALA A 132 29.78 18.64 -7.19
C ALA A 132 30.19 20.11 -7.00
N ASP A 133 30.81 20.39 -5.86
CA ASP A 133 31.41 21.70 -5.52
C ASP A 133 32.53 22.13 -6.48
N ASP A 134 33.26 21.17 -7.05
CA ASP A 134 34.28 21.39 -8.08
C ASP A 134 33.70 21.54 -9.50
N GLY A 135 32.37 21.50 -9.66
CA GLY A 135 31.67 21.58 -10.94
C GLY A 135 31.71 20.29 -11.77
N SER A 136 32.17 19.17 -11.19
CA SER A 136 32.09 17.86 -11.86
C SER A 136 30.70 17.24 -11.75
N GLY A 137 30.27 16.55 -12.82
CA GLY A 137 28.99 15.85 -12.87
C GLY A 137 29.09 14.42 -12.30
N TRP A 138 28.06 14.01 -11.55
CA TRP A 138 28.01 12.71 -10.89
C TRP A 138 26.67 12.02 -11.10
N ARG A 139 26.68 10.68 -11.14
CA ARG A 139 25.48 9.83 -11.11
C ARG A 139 25.15 9.58 -9.65
N GLN A 140 23.92 9.85 -9.21
CA GLN A 140 23.51 9.49 -7.86
C GLN A 140 23.20 8.00 -7.77
N LEU A 141 23.98 7.25 -6.97
CA LEU A 141 23.73 5.84 -6.70
C LEU A 141 22.75 5.63 -5.53
N GLY A 142 22.68 6.57 -4.60
CA GLY A 142 21.72 6.48 -3.51
C GLY A 142 22.02 7.39 -2.33
N LEU A 143 21.13 7.32 -1.35
CA LEU A 143 21.26 7.95 -0.04
C LEU A 143 21.46 6.86 1.00
N LEU A 144 22.40 7.08 1.91
CA LEU A 144 22.85 6.09 2.89
C LEU A 144 22.77 6.70 4.29
N ARG A 145 22.09 5.99 5.19
CA ARG A 145 22.21 6.21 6.63
C ARG A 145 23.44 5.48 7.12
N ILE A 146 24.39 6.23 7.69
CA ILE A 146 25.60 5.69 8.29
C ILE A 146 25.55 6.05 9.78
N GLU A 147 25.65 5.05 10.66
CA GLU A 147 25.63 5.24 12.12
C GLU A 147 27.04 5.39 12.72
N GLY A 148 28.05 5.41 11.84
CA GLY A 148 29.47 5.41 12.16
C GLY A 148 30.20 4.25 11.47
N GLY A 149 31.49 4.44 11.17
CA GLY A 149 32.37 3.37 10.70
C GLY A 149 32.64 3.40 9.20
N THR A 150 32.34 2.29 8.50
CA THR A 150 32.80 2.02 7.13
C THR A 150 31.64 1.85 6.15
N LEU A 151 31.75 2.47 4.98
CA LEU A 151 30.98 2.15 3.79
C LEU A 151 31.87 1.42 2.79
N SER A 152 31.46 0.23 2.36
CA SER A 152 32.10 -0.52 1.27
C SER A 152 31.15 -0.60 0.09
N VAL A 153 31.60 -0.16 -1.09
CA VAL A 153 30.82 -0.20 -2.33
C VAL A 153 31.51 -1.13 -3.32
N THR A 154 30.83 -2.20 -3.74
CA THR A 154 31.36 -3.17 -4.69
C THR A 154 30.61 -3.08 -6.02
N LEU A 155 31.31 -2.68 -7.08
CA LEU A 155 30.86 -2.82 -8.46
C LEU A 155 31.20 -4.22 -8.95
N THR A 156 30.21 -4.90 -9.56
CA THR A 156 30.42 -6.18 -10.23
C THR A 156 30.33 -6.00 -11.74
N ALA A 157 31.31 -6.55 -12.48
CA ALA A 157 31.33 -6.55 -13.95
C ALA A 157 30.33 -7.54 -14.59
N THR A 158 29.18 -7.75 -13.95
CA THR A 158 28.06 -8.54 -14.46
C THR A 158 27.09 -7.63 -15.20
N GLY A 159 26.46 -8.09 -16.28
CA GLY A 159 25.52 -7.28 -17.04
C GLY A 159 25.21 -7.84 -18.42
N ASP A 160 25.08 -6.95 -19.39
CA ASP A 160 24.67 -7.19 -20.79
C ASP A 160 25.74 -7.82 -21.69
N GLY A 161 26.84 -8.31 -21.12
CA GLY A 161 27.98 -8.87 -21.85
C GLY A 161 29.01 -7.82 -22.34
N ARG A 162 28.82 -6.53 -22.06
CA ARG A 162 29.82 -5.49 -22.32
C ARG A 162 30.79 -5.32 -21.17
N ALA A 163 31.89 -4.63 -21.44
CA ALA A 163 32.88 -4.29 -20.43
C ALA A 163 32.32 -3.30 -19.40
N THR A 164 32.77 -3.41 -18.16
CA THR A 164 32.41 -2.53 -17.05
C THR A 164 33.61 -1.67 -16.68
N VAL A 165 33.36 -0.42 -16.26
CA VAL A 165 34.41 0.51 -15.84
C VAL A 165 34.29 0.86 -14.37
N ALA A 166 35.44 0.91 -13.71
CA ALA A 166 35.65 1.49 -12.39
C ALA A 166 36.53 2.72 -12.55
N ASP A 167 36.11 3.83 -11.94
CA ASP A 167 36.74 5.15 -11.97
C ASP A 167 36.60 5.71 -10.55
N ALA A 168 35.94 6.85 -10.34
CA ALA A 168 35.76 7.41 -9.00
C ALA A 168 34.36 7.25 -8.40
N LEU A 169 34.32 7.11 -7.07
CA LEU A 169 33.13 7.34 -6.25
C LEU A 169 33.29 8.58 -5.37
N ARG A 170 32.19 9.30 -5.16
CA ARG A 170 32.12 10.48 -4.29
C ARG A 170 31.09 10.27 -3.19
N LEU A 171 31.47 10.59 -1.96
CA LEU A 171 30.60 10.50 -0.80
C LEU A 171 30.45 11.90 -0.16
N ASP A 172 29.26 12.48 -0.28
CA ASP A 172 28.92 13.77 0.32
C ASP A 172 28.09 13.55 1.59
N ARG A 173 28.48 14.15 2.72
CA ARG A 173 27.61 14.22 3.91
C ARG A 173 26.58 15.32 3.71
N ILE A 174 25.30 14.97 3.81
CA ILE A 174 24.19 15.90 3.60
C ILE A 174 23.35 16.06 4.87
N GLY A 175 22.40 16.99 4.83
CA GLY A 175 21.55 17.33 5.97
C GLY A 175 20.42 16.34 6.18
N GLY A 176 19.89 16.37 7.40
CA GLY A 176 18.82 15.51 7.87
C GLY A 176 19.22 14.67 9.08
N ASP A 177 18.22 14.22 9.81
CA ASP A 177 18.33 13.57 11.12
C ASP A 177 17.68 12.17 11.14
N PHE A 178 17.25 11.68 9.97
CA PHE A 178 16.48 10.44 9.77
C PHE A 178 15.01 10.51 10.19
N GLY A 179 14.49 11.70 10.49
CA GLY A 179 13.09 11.96 10.80
C GLY A 179 12.65 11.19 12.03
N ALA A 180 13.52 11.16 13.05
CA ALA A 180 13.24 10.38 14.25
C ALA A 180 12.10 11.00 15.06
N ASP A 181 11.92 12.31 14.95
CA ASP A 181 10.86 13.12 15.55
C ASP A 181 9.89 13.72 14.52
N ASP A 182 10.08 13.47 13.22
CA ASP A 182 9.12 13.84 12.18
C ASP A 182 7.72 13.25 12.47
N ASP A 183 6.71 14.11 12.53
CA ASP A 183 5.30 13.78 12.71
C ASP A 183 4.47 14.16 11.48
N TRP A 184 4.29 13.15 10.62
CA TRP A 184 3.48 13.25 9.39
C TRP A 184 1.98 13.01 9.63
N HIS A 185 1.49 12.98 10.88
CA HIS A 185 0.06 12.87 11.16
C HIS A 185 -0.66 14.13 10.68
N LEU A 186 -1.94 13.99 10.36
CA LEU A 186 -2.75 15.14 9.98
C LEU A 186 -3.21 15.89 11.23
N GLN A 187 -3.25 17.21 11.15
CA GLN A 187 -3.90 18.02 12.17
C GLN A 187 -5.43 17.92 12.03
N SER A 188 -6.14 18.13 13.14
CA SER A 188 -7.60 18.26 13.11
C SER A 188 -8.04 19.34 12.12
N GLY A 189 -9.01 19.02 11.28
CA GLY A 189 -9.49 19.92 10.21
C GLY A 189 -8.53 20.03 9.03
N SER A 190 -7.60 19.10 8.87
CA SER A 190 -6.85 18.90 7.63
C SER A 190 -7.78 18.63 6.45
N PRO A 191 -7.52 19.22 5.26
CA PRO A 191 -8.25 18.88 4.05
C PRO A 191 -7.92 17.47 3.52
N ALA A 192 -6.98 16.74 4.12
CA ALA A 192 -6.63 15.37 3.75
C ALA A 192 -7.42 14.30 4.53
N ILE A 193 -8.12 14.69 5.61
CA ILE A 193 -8.97 13.80 6.40
C ILE A 193 -10.23 13.42 5.60
N ASP A 194 -10.55 12.13 5.55
CA ASP A 194 -11.70 11.56 4.84
C ASP A 194 -11.78 11.95 3.34
N ARG A 195 -10.64 11.99 2.63
CA ARG A 195 -10.56 12.43 1.22
C ARG A 195 -9.92 11.44 0.25
N GLY A 196 -9.58 10.24 0.71
CA GLY A 196 -9.10 9.15 -0.12
C GLY A 196 -10.17 8.63 -1.08
N ASP A 197 -9.75 7.75 -1.98
CA ASP A 197 -10.62 7.14 -3.00
C ASP A 197 -11.87 6.51 -2.35
N PRO A 198 -13.09 6.93 -2.73
CA PRO A 198 -14.33 6.35 -2.23
C PRO A 198 -14.46 4.83 -2.46
N ALA A 199 -13.74 4.26 -3.43
CA ALA A 199 -13.71 2.82 -3.68
C ALA A 199 -12.75 2.06 -2.76
N THR A 200 -11.94 2.76 -1.96
CA THR A 200 -11.00 2.13 -1.01
C THR A 200 -11.62 2.06 0.39
N LEU A 201 -11.60 0.86 0.98
CA LEU A 201 -12.06 0.65 2.36
C LEU A 201 -11.10 1.31 3.37
N SER A 202 -11.67 2.02 4.34
CA SER A 202 -10.96 2.66 5.48
C SER A 202 -11.08 1.86 6.79
N VAL A 203 -11.32 0.55 6.69
CA VAL A 203 -11.61 -0.33 7.84
C VAL A 203 -10.48 -0.45 8.88
N LYS A 204 -9.26 -0.06 8.52
CA LYS A 204 -8.11 -0.03 9.45
C LYS A 204 -8.02 1.26 10.25
N GLU A 205 -8.74 2.30 9.85
CA GLU A 205 -8.73 3.57 10.56
C GLU A 205 -9.52 3.46 11.86
N LEU A 206 -9.03 4.14 12.89
CA LEU A 206 -9.74 4.21 14.15
C LEU A 206 -10.99 5.05 13.95
N GLN A 207 -12.06 4.61 14.58
CA GLN A 207 -13.30 5.33 14.57
C GLN A 207 -13.26 6.45 15.63
N PRO A 208 -13.88 7.61 15.39
CA PRO A 208 -14.57 8.03 14.15
C PRO A 208 -13.63 8.26 12.95
N ASN A 209 -14.00 7.77 11.77
CA ASN A 209 -13.17 7.86 10.54
C ASN A 209 -13.92 8.44 9.33
N GLY A 210 -15.09 9.04 9.55
CA GLY A 210 -15.82 9.78 8.53
C GLY A 210 -16.27 8.97 7.31
N GLY A 211 -16.13 7.64 7.34
CA GLY A 211 -16.50 6.73 6.25
C GLY A 211 -15.68 6.87 4.96
N ARG A 212 -14.54 7.56 4.97
CA ARG A 212 -13.60 7.61 3.84
C ARG A 212 -12.17 7.58 4.35
N LEU A 213 -11.30 6.99 3.55
CA LEU A 213 -9.86 6.92 3.79
C LEU A 213 -9.23 8.31 4.00
N ASP A 214 -8.30 8.45 4.93
CA ASP A 214 -7.41 9.61 5.02
C ASP A 214 -6.32 9.57 3.93
N LEU A 215 -5.99 10.73 3.38
CA LEU A 215 -4.84 10.87 2.48
C LEU A 215 -3.57 11.15 3.29
N GLY A 216 -2.48 10.45 3.01
CA GLY A 216 -1.17 10.71 3.62
C GLY A 216 -0.49 9.46 4.14
N ALA A 217 0.55 9.65 4.96
CA ALA A 217 1.42 8.57 5.44
C ALA A 217 0.70 7.51 6.28
N TYR A 218 -0.35 7.91 7.01
CA TYR A 218 -1.05 7.06 7.97
C TYR A 218 -2.47 6.66 7.54
N GLY A 219 -2.89 7.02 6.32
CA GLY A 219 -4.19 6.61 5.78
C GLY A 219 -4.35 5.09 5.78
N ASN A 220 -5.55 4.61 6.10
CA ASN A 220 -5.86 3.19 6.25
C ASN A 220 -5.03 2.49 7.33
N SER A 221 -4.74 3.17 8.43
CA SER A 221 -4.02 2.60 9.57
C SER A 221 -4.62 3.06 10.90
N ALA A 222 -4.28 2.37 11.98
CA ALA A 222 -4.67 2.78 13.33
C ALA A 222 -4.00 4.09 13.79
N GLN A 223 -3.04 4.61 13.00
CA GLN A 223 -2.39 5.91 13.21
C GLN A 223 -3.06 7.04 12.40
N SER A 224 -4.14 6.77 11.67
CA SER A 224 -4.93 7.82 11.01
C SER A 224 -5.47 8.82 12.03
N THR A 225 -5.69 10.05 11.57
CA THR A 225 -6.23 11.10 12.44
C THR A 225 -7.73 10.95 12.51
N VAL A 226 -8.27 10.76 13.72
CA VAL A 226 -9.71 10.59 13.89
C VAL A 226 -10.50 11.79 13.38
N SER A 227 -11.61 11.51 12.72
CA SER A 227 -12.49 12.50 12.11
C SER A 227 -13.48 13.06 13.13
N ALA A 228 -14.12 14.18 12.81
CA ALA A 228 -15.26 14.63 13.61
C ALA A 228 -16.50 13.80 13.24
N GLU A 229 -17.14 13.15 14.21
CA GLU A 229 -18.46 12.50 14.05
C GLU A 229 -19.45 12.98 15.13
N PRO A 230 -20.77 13.02 14.81
CA PRO A 230 -21.37 12.70 13.52
C PRO A 230 -21.10 13.79 12.46
N LEU A 231 -21.03 13.39 11.18
CA LEU A 231 -20.85 14.33 10.07
C LEU A 231 -21.90 14.16 8.99
N VAL A 232 -22.24 15.27 8.34
CA VAL A 232 -22.98 15.34 7.07
C VAL A 232 -22.21 16.27 6.14
N GLN A 233 -21.86 15.79 4.95
CA GLN A 233 -21.16 16.58 3.95
C GLN A 233 -21.97 16.59 2.65
N VAL A 234 -22.26 17.78 2.15
CA VAL A 234 -22.79 17.97 0.79
C VAL A 234 -21.62 17.84 -0.20
N LEU A 235 -21.75 16.91 -1.14
CA LEU A 235 -20.79 16.66 -2.21
C LEU A 235 -21.14 17.47 -3.46
N SER A 236 -22.43 17.67 -3.74
CA SER A 236 -22.92 18.50 -4.83
C SER A 236 -24.35 18.98 -4.51
N PRO A 237 -24.73 20.22 -4.83
CA PRO A 237 -23.84 21.32 -5.20
C PRO A 237 -22.99 21.77 -4.02
N ASN A 238 -21.73 22.11 -4.26
CA ASN A 238 -20.76 22.40 -3.21
C ASN A 238 -20.04 23.76 -3.40
N GLY A 239 -20.38 24.53 -4.44
CA GLY A 239 -19.90 25.90 -4.59
C GLY A 239 -20.00 26.45 -6.02
N LEU A 240 -20.53 27.68 -6.12
CA LEU A 240 -20.56 28.50 -7.34
C LEU A 240 -21.40 27.96 -8.51
N GLU A 241 -22.14 26.86 -8.33
CA GLU A 241 -23.11 26.41 -9.31
C GLU A 241 -24.24 27.44 -9.48
N LYS A 242 -24.72 27.62 -10.72
CA LYS A 242 -25.85 28.49 -11.04
C LYS A 242 -27.03 27.63 -11.44
N PHE A 243 -28.18 27.92 -10.84
CA PHE A 243 -29.43 27.23 -11.11
C PHE A 243 -30.51 28.21 -11.57
N GLU A 244 -31.39 27.75 -12.45
CA GLU A 244 -32.53 28.51 -12.92
C GLU A 244 -33.76 28.28 -12.03
N VAL A 245 -34.66 29.26 -11.95
CA VAL A 245 -35.91 29.12 -11.23
C VAL A 245 -36.75 28.01 -11.88
N GLY A 246 -37.14 27.01 -11.09
CA GLY A 246 -37.88 25.83 -11.57
C GLY A 246 -36.99 24.67 -12.02
N GLN A 247 -35.66 24.82 -11.99
CA GLN A 247 -34.73 23.71 -12.23
C GLN A 247 -34.72 22.73 -11.06
N THR A 248 -34.92 21.44 -11.34
CA THR A 248 -34.65 20.36 -10.37
C THR A 248 -33.15 20.12 -10.28
N VAL A 249 -32.61 20.15 -9.06
CA VAL A 249 -31.18 19.92 -8.78
C VAL A 249 -31.06 18.75 -7.82
N GLY A 250 -30.24 17.76 -8.19
CA GLY A 250 -29.88 16.67 -7.29
C GLY A 250 -28.93 17.17 -6.20
N ILE A 251 -29.14 16.73 -4.96
CA ILE A 251 -28.19 16.97 -3.87
C ILE A 251 -27.51 15.63 -3.58
N ASP A 252 -26.21 15.58 -3.87
CA ASP A 252 -25.35 14.48 -3.46
C ASP A 252 -24.76 14.84 -2.10
N TRP A 253 -24.90 13.93 -1.15
CA TRP A 253 -24.38 14.11 0.20
C TRP A 253 -23.93 12.77 0.77
N ARG A 254 -23.07 12.83 1.78
CA ARG A 254 -22.66 11.69 2.59
C ARG A 254 -22.82 12.00 4.07
N SER A 255 -22.88 10.95 4.89
CA SER A 255 -22.82 11.04 6.34
C SER A 255 -21.99 9.91 6.92
N ALA A 256 -21.42 10.14 8.09
CA ALA A 256 -20.78 9.11 8.91
C ALA A 256 -21.13 9.33 10.38
N GLY A 257 -21.23 8.24 11.13
CA GLY A 257 -21.53 8.27 12.57
C GLY A 257 -22.96 8.74 12.91
N LEU A 258 -23.83 8.97 11.92
CA LEU A 258 -25.17 9.52 12.15
C LEU A 258 -26.18 8.44 12.56
N LEU A 259 -26.08 7.25 11.98
CA LEU A 259 -27.02 6.16 12.16
C LEU A 259 -26.54 5.23 13.28
N GLY A 260 -27.47 4.50 13.92
CA GLY A 260 -27.11 3.48 14.92
C GLY A 260 -26.29 2.30 14.36
N GLN A 261 -26.11 2.24 13.04
CA GLN A 261 -25.30 1.26 12.33
C GLN A 261 -24.68 1.89 11.09
N ASP A 262 -23.40 1.63 10.86
CA ASP A 262 -22.64 2.14 9.71
C ASP A 262 -22.08 0.95 8.93
N VAL A 263 -22.35 0.89 7.61
CA VAL A 263 -21.73 -0.11 6.73
C VAL A 263 -20.32 0.36 6.42
N VAL A 264 -19.31 -0.33 6.97
CA VAL A 264 -17.90 0.05 6.84
C VAL A 264 -17.13 -0.79 5.82
N ALA A 265 -17.70 -1.92 5.40
CA ALA A 265 -17.17 -2.70 4.28
C ALA A 265 -18.28 -3.44 3.53
N GLN A 266 -18.13 -3.52 2.21
CA GLN A 266 -18.92 -4.38 1.32
C GLN A 266 -17.96 -5.02 0.32
N ILE A 267 -17.73 -6.33 0.43
CA ILE A 267 -16.72 -7.07 -0.33
C ILE A 267 -17.43 -8.06 -1.24
N ASN A 268 -17.22 -7.94 -2.56
CA ASN A 268 -17.67 -8.94 -3.51
C ASN A 268 -16.64 -10.08 -3.57
N SER A 269 -16.92 -11.18 -2.86
CA SER A 269 -16.02 -12.32 -2.73
C SER A 269 -15.61 -12.90 -4.10
N GLY A 270 -16.53 -12.94 -5.06
CA GLY A 270 -16.29 -13.62 -6.33
C GLY A 270 -15.64 -12.77 -7.44
N ASN A 271 -15.40 -11.48 -7.23
CA ASN A 271 -14.91 -10.58 -8.28
C ASN A 271 -13.65 -9.84 -7.83
N ALA A 272 -12.50 -10.17 -8.41
CA ALA A 272 -11.23 -9.53 -8.07
C ALA A 272 -10.90 -8.28 -8.92
N SER A 273 -11.68 -7.97 -9.96
CA SER A 273 -11.26 -7.02 -10.99
C SER A 273 -12.11 -5.76 -11.13
N VAL A 274 -13.41 -5.82 -10.81
CA VAL A 274 -14.32 -4.66 -10.97
C VAL A 274 -15.31 -4.57 -9.80
N ALA A 275 -15.44 -3.39 -9.19
CA ALA A 275 -16.41 -3.12 -8.15
C ALA A 275 -17.86 -3.20 -8.68
N VAL A 276 -18.81 -3.56 -7.80
CA VAL A 276 -20.25 -3.61 -8.11
C VAL A 276 -20.96 -2.58 -7.25
N GLY A 277 -21.15 -1.38 -7.79
CA GLY A 277 -21.62 -0.25 -6.97
C GLY A 277 -20.61 0.05 -5.85
N THR A 278 -21.08 0.04 -4.60
CA THR A 278 -20.25 0.22 -3.40
C THR A 278 -19.50 -1.03 -2.95
N TRP A 279 -19.73 -2.18 -3.62
CA TRP A 279 -19.05 -3.43 -3.30
C TRP A 279 -17.67 -3.45 -3.93
N VAL A 280 -16.64 -3.39 -3.09
CA VAL A 280 -15.25 -3.48 -3.54
C VAL A 280 -14.94 -4.89 -4.06
N THR A 281 -13.87 -5.00 -4.83
CA THR A 281 -13.39 -6.29 -5.31
C THR A 281 -12.99 -7.19 -4.13
N ASN A 282 -12.79 -8.47 -4.41
CA ASN A 282 -12.41 -9.48 -3.44
C ASN A 282 -11.09 -9.12 -2.74
N ALA A 283 -11.23 -8.46 -1.61
CA ALA A 283 -10.17 -8.08 -0.71
C ALA A 283 -10.18 -9.03 0.51
N TYR A 284 -9.02 -9.20 1.14
CA TYR A 284 -8.87 -9.95 2.41
C TYR A 284 -9.07 -11.47 2.35
N GLN A 285 -9.24 -12.07 1.17
CA GLN A 285 -9.26 -13.53 1.03
C GLN A 285 -7.88 -14.13 1.40
N VAL A 286 -7.87 -15.11 2.29
CA VAL A 286 -6.66 -15.86 2.68
C VAL A 286 -6.65 -17.30 2.17
N SER A 287 -7.82 -17.88 1.88
CA SER A 287 -7.94 -19.23 1.32
C SER A 287 -9.21 -19.41 0.48
N GLY A 288 -9.25 -20.46 -0.34
CA GLY A 288 -10.34 -20.74 -1.29
C GLY A 288 -10.02 -20.33 -2.72
N ASN A 289 -10.96 -20.58 -3.63
CA ASN A 289 -10.82 -20.30 -5.06
C ASN A 289 -12.02 -19.47 -5.54
N VAL A 290 -11.78 -18.58 -6.50
CA VAL A 290 -12.84 -17.77 -7.11
C VAL A 290 -13.52 -18.58 -8.22
N GLY A 291 -14.85 -18.53 -8.24
CA GLY A 291 -15.70 -19.10 -9.28
C GLY A 291 -16.82 -18.14 -9.66
N ALA A 292 -17.44 -18.40 -10.81
CA ALA A 292 -18.60 -17.64 -11.27
C ALA A 292 -19.66 -18.58 -11.82
N ASN A 293 -20.91 -18.20 -11.61
CA ASN A 293 -22.07 -18.89 -12.17
C ASN A 293 -23.10 -17.83 -12.59
N GLY A 294 -23.30 -17.71 -13.91
CA GLY A 294 -24.19 -16.71 -14.50
C GLY A 294 -25.69 -16.95 -14.27
N ALA A 295 -26.07 -17.86 -13.36
CA ALA A 295 -27.45 -18.04 -12.95
C ALA A 295 -27.99 -16.75 -12.31
N ALA A 296 -29.14 -16.29 -12.77
CA ALA A 296 -29.83 -15.15 -12.17
C ALA A 296 -30.32 -15.52 -10.77
N VAL A 297 -29.90 -14.75 -9.76
CA VAL A 297 -30.29 -14.95 -8.36
C VAL A 297 -31.44 -14.01 -7.98
N ASP A 298 -32.50 -14.57 -7.43
CA ASP A 298 -33.65 -13.83 -6.90
C ASP A 298 -33.29 -13.20 -5.53
N VAL A 299 -33.32 -11.87 -5.49
CA VAL A 299 -33.11 -11.04 -4.30
C VAL A 299 -34.42 -10.44 -3.77
N ASN A 300 -35.55 -10.68 -4.44
CA ASN A 300 -36.81 -10.03 -4.08
C ASN A 300 -37.33 -10.54 -2.72
N GLY A 301 -37.69 -9.60 -1.84
CA GLY A 301 -38.18 -9.91 -0.51
C GLY A 301 -37.14 -10.50 0.45
N VAL A 302 -35.84 -10.47 0.08
CA VAL A 302 -34.74 -10.86 0.96
C VAL A 302 -34.21 -9.61 1.65
N ALA A 303 -34.36 -9.53 2.97
CA ALA A 303 -33.87 -8.40 3.75
C ALA A 303 -32.34 -8.28 3.62
N ASN A 304 -31.85 -7.05 3.49
CA ASN A 304 -30.42 -6.73 3.36
C ASN A 304 -29.72 -7.45 2.20
N ALA A 305 -30.44 -7.89 1.15
CA ALA A 305 -29.80 -8.50 0.00
C ALA A 305 -28.86 -7.52 -0.72
N ALA A 306 -27.71 -8.03 -1.15
CA ALA A 306 -26.78 -7.29 -2.00
C ALA A 306 -27.39 -7.07 -3.41
N PRO A 307 -26.81 -6.18 -4.24
CA PRO A 307 -27.16 -6.12 -5.65
C PRO A 307 -27.03 -7.50 -6.30
N ALA A 308 -27.97 -7.87 -7.19
CA ALA A 308 -28.01 -9.20 -7.81
C ALA A 308 -26.68 -9.61 -8.47
N ALA A 309 -25.94 -8.65 -9.02
CA ALA A 309 -24.63 -8.87 -9.63
C ALA A 309 -23.56 -9.41 -8.66
N VAL A 310 -23.65 -9.13 -7.34
CA VAL A 310 -22.75 -9.70 -6.32
C VAL A 310 -22.92 -11.23 -6.26
N TYR A 311 -24.14 -11.74 -6.48
CA TYR A 311 -24.41 -13.18 -6.37
C TYR A 311 -24.00 -14.01 -7.59
N SER A 312 -23.57 -13.37 -8.69
CA SER A 312 -23.12 -14.05 -9.92
C SER A 312 -21.74 -14.71 -9.80
N SER A 313 -21.01 -14.37 -8.73
CA SER A 313 -19.66 -14.85 -8.47
C SER A 313 -19.50 -15.20 -6.99
N TYR A 314 -18.60 -16.14 -6.69
CA TYR A 314 -18.39 -16.61 -5.33
C TYR A 314 -16.95 -17.08 -5.11
N VAL A 315 -16.54 -17.16 -3.85
CA VAL A 315 -15.38 -17.99 -3.43
C VAL A 315 -15.90 -19.34 -2.99
N TYR A 316 -15.14 -20.41 -3.25
CA TYR A 316 -15.42 -21.76 -2.78
C TYR A 316 -14.20 -22.41 -2.12
N ALA A 317 -14.46 -23.25 -1.13
CA ALA A 317 -13.44 -24.07 -0.48
C ALA A 317 -12.98 -25.23 -1.41
N ALA A 318 -11.88 -25.90 -1.08
CA ALA A 318 -11.63 -27.22 -1.67
C ALA A 318 -12.76 -28.20 -1.28
N ASN A 319 -13.04 -29.21 -2.10
CA ASN A 319 -13.99 -30.25 -1.75
C ASN A 319 -13.43 -31.15 -0.63
N GLY A 320 -14.32 -31.70 0.20
CA GLY A 320 -13.97 -32.60 1.30
C GLY A 320 -14.25 -32.02 2.67
N VAL A 321 -14.65 -32.89 3.59
CA VAL A 321 -14.93 -32.52 5.00
C VAL A 321 -13.69 -31.91 5.64
N GLY A 322 -13.87 -30.80 6.35
CA GLY A 322 -12.80 -30.07 7.05
C GLY A 322 -12.00 -29.10 6.16
N GLN A 323 -12.18 -29.12 4.84
CA GLN A 323 -11.64 -28.06 3.99
C GLN A 323 -12.40 -26.76 4.22
N SER A 324 -11.73 -25.62 4.06
CA SER A 324 -12.33 -24.31 4.28
C SER A 324 -11.97 -23.31 3.18
N LEU A 325 -12.77 -22.23 3.14
CA LEU A 325 -12.38 -20.94 2.59
C LEU A 325 -12.34 -19.94 3.73
N GLY A 326 -11.51 -18.90 3.61
CA GLY A 326 -11.26 -17.99 4.72
C GLY A 326 -10.88 -16.57 4.30
N TYR A 327 -11.19 -15.64 5.19
CA TYR A 327 -10.93 -14.20 5.10
C TYR A 327 -10.27 -13.69 6.37
N GLN A 328 -9.33 -12.75 6.23
CA GLN A 328 -8.79 -11.98 7.35
C GLN A 328 -9.05 -10.50 7.10
N ILE A 329 -10.23 -10.04 7.51
CA ILE A 329 -10.69 -8.69 7.24
C ILE A 329 -10.13 -7.76 8.31
N ALA A 330 -9.43 -6.71 7.87
CA ALA A 330 -9.00 -5.68 8.80
C ALA A 330 -10.24 -4.93 9.34
N ALA A 331 -10.26 -4.68 10.64
CA ALA A 331 -11.29 -3.91 11.32
C ALA A 331 -10.70 -3.30 12.59
N SER A 332 -11.04 -2.05 12.90
CA SER A 332 -10.73 -1.45 14.20
C SER A 332 -11.58 -2.10 15.31
N ASP A 333 -11.10 -1.97 16.55
CA ASP A 333 -11.80 -2.51 17.72
C ASP A 333 -13.22 -1.92 17.84
N GLY A 334 -14.19 -2.78 18.13
CA GLY A 334 -15.59 -2.39 18.19
C GLY A 334 -16.55 -3.57 17.98
N THR A 335 -17.84 -3.25 18.02
CA THR A 335 -18.92 -4.22 17.80
C THR A 335 -19.42 -4.13 16.37
N TYR A 336 -19.56 -5.27 15.71
CA TYR A 336 -19.95 -5.38 14.31
C TYR A 336 -21.05 -6.42 14.13
N LYS A 337 -21.87 -6.21 13.10
CA LYS A 337 -22.58 -7.28 12.40
C LYS A 337 -21.78 -7.69 11.19
N VAL A 338 -21.34 -8.95 11.15
CA VAL A 338 -20.79 -9.57 9.94
C VAL A 338 -21.95 -10.16 9.16
N ARG A 339 -22.24 -9.59 7.98
CA ARG A 339 -23.26 -10.13 7.08
C ARG A 339 -22.62 -10.93 5.97
N LEU A 340 -23.09 -12.16 5.78
CA LEU A 340 -22.60 -13.06 4.75
C LEU A 340 -23.69 -13.31 3.71
N HIS A 341 -23.32 -13.15 2.44
CA HIS A 341 -24.23 -13.27 1.31
C HIS A 341 -24.00 -14.59 0.59
N PHE A 342 -25.09 -15.34 0.43
CA PHE A 342 -25.10 -16.68 -0.14
C PHE A 342 -26.14 -16.83 -1.23
N ALA A 343 -25.88 -17.71 -2.20
CA ALA A 343 -26.90 -18.26 -3.09
C ALA A 343 -26.47 -19.66 -3.57
N GLU A 344 -27.37 -20.64 -3.52
CA GLU A 344 -27.09 -21.95 -4.11
C GLU A 344 -27.38 -21.91 -5.62
N THR A 345 -26.32 -21.70 -6.39
CA THR A 345 -26.38 -21.61 -7.87
C THR A 345 -25.92 -22.89 -8.56
N GLY A 346 -25.26 -23.80 -7.84
CA GLY A 346 -24.68 -25.03 -8.39
C GLY A 346 -25.65 -26.21 -8.49
N GLY A 347 -26.95 -25.98 -8.31
CA GLY A 347 -27.97 -27.02 -8.40
C GLY A 347 -27.94 -28.05 -7.25
N GLN A 348 -27.26 -27.76 -6.14
CA GLN A 348 -27.17 -28.69 -5.03
C GLN A 348 -28.52 -28.87 -4.34
N ALA A 349 -28.86 -30.12 -4.04
CA ALA A 349 -30.05 -30.46 -3.26
C ALA A 349 -29.85 -30.09 -1.78
N VAL A 350 -30.95 -29.99 -1.03
CA VAL A 350 -30.91 -29.89 0.43
C VAL A 350 -30.11 -31.06 1.01
N GLY A 351 -29.20 -30.74 1.92
CA GLY A 351 -28.29 -31.65 2.61
C GLY A 351 -26.95 -31.88 1.89
N ALA A 352 -26.83 -31.50 0.62
CA ALA A 352 -25.65 -31.80 -0.18
C ALA A 352 -24.45 -30.89 0.15
N ARG A 353 -24.70 -29.58 0.37
CA ARG A 353 -23.70 -28.61 0.79
C ARG A 353 -24.01 -28.17 2.22
N ARG A 354 -23.16 -28.56 3.17
CA ARG A 354 -23.22 -28.08 4.55
C ARG A 354 -21.83 -27.66 5.02
N PHE A 355 -21.77 -26.57 5.75
CA PHE A 355 -20.55 -26.03 6.34
C PHE A 355 -20.85 -25.29 7.63
N ASP A 356 -19.86 -25.08 8.47
CA ASP A 356 -19.99 -24.17 9.61
C ASP A 356 -19.43 -22.80 9.28
N VAL A 357 -19.87 -21.79 10.02
CA VAL A 357 -19.29 -20.45 10.01
C VAL A 357 -18.52 -20.25 11.31
N VAL A 358 -17.22 -19.99 11.18
CA VAL A 358 -16.32 -19.72 12.28
C VAL A 358 -15.85 -18.27 12.17
N VAL A 359 -16.04 -17.49 13.22
CA VAL A 359 -15.58 -16.10 13.31
C VAL A 359 -14.66 -15.95 14.51
N ASN A 360 -13.46 -15.39 14.29
CA ASN A 360 -12.42 -15.22 15.30
C ASN A 360 -12.14 -16.52 16.09
N GLY A 361 -12.09 -17.65 15.37
CA GLY A 361 -11.86 -18.98 15.94
C GLY A 361 -13.07 -19.60 16.68
N THR A 362 -14.18 -18.88 16.78
CA THR A 362 -15.42 -19.37 17.43
C THR A 362 -16.44 -19.76 16.38
N ASN A 363 -17.00 -20.97 16.48
CA ASN A 363 -18.10 -21.39 15.62
C ASN A 363 -19.38 -20.64 16.01
N VAL A 364 -19.92 -19.85 15.08
CA VAL A 364 -21.10 -19.01 15.28
C VAL A 364 -22.34 -19.58 14.58
N ASP A 365 -22.18 -20.56 13.69
CA ASP A 365 -23.30 -21.20 13.00
C ASP A 365 -22.92 -22.58 12.46
N ASP A 366 -23.56 -23.63 13.00
CA ASP A 366 -23.31 -25.02 12.63
C ASP A 366 -24.15 -25.47 11.43
N ASN A 367 -23.55 -26.27 10.55
CA ASN A 367 -24.25 -26.99 9.47
C ASN A 367 -25.15 -26.10 8.58
N VAL A 368 -24.69 -24.91 8.21
CA VAL A 368 -25.34 -24.03 7.24
C VAL A 368 -25.59 -24.76 5.93
N ASP A 369 -26.85 -24.87 5.55
CA ASP A 369 -27.31 -25.32 4.23
C ASP A 369 -28.01 -24.17 3.51
N ILE A 370 -27.33 -23.61 2.50
CA ILE A 370 -27.82 -22.45 1.75
C ILE A 370 -29.14 -22.79 1.04
N ARG A 371 -29.26 -23.98 0.45
CA ARG A 371 -30.45 -24.39 -0.30
C ARG A 371 -31.67 -24.53 0.61
N GLN A 372 -31.46 -25.05 1.81
CA GLN A 372 -32.50 -25.16 2.84
C GLN A 372 -32.91 -23.78 3.35
N ARG A 373 -31.95 -22.93 3.72
CA ARG A 373 -32.21 -21.60 4.31
C ARG A 373 -32.80 -20.61 3.32
N ALA A 374 -32.36 -20.64 2.06
CA ALA A 374 -32.95 -19.82 0.99
C ALA A 374 -34.36 -20.31 0.57
N GLY A 375 -34.67 -21.59 0.79
CA GLY A 375 -35.92 -22.23 0.38
C GLY A 375 -36.01 -22.56 -1.11
N ALA A 376 -35.14 -22.00 -1.96
CA ALA A 376 -35.07 -22.29 -3.41
C ALA A 376 -33.62 -22.33 -3.92
N LEU A 377 -33.42 -22.92 -5.11
CA LEU A 377 -32.20 -22.68 -5.89
C LEU A 377 -32.23 -21.25 -6.41
N ASN A 378 -31.05 -20.66 -6.66
CA ASN A 378 -30.92 -19.33 -7.24
C ASN A 378 -31.69 -18.25 -6.46
N LYS A 379 -31.76 -18.38 -5.14
CA LYS A 379 -32.36 -17.38 -4.25
C LYS A 379 -31.33 -16.95 -3.21
N ALA A 380 -31.26 -15.65 -2.98
CA ALA A 380 -30.34 -15.09 -2.00
C ALA A 380 -30.69 -15.54 -0.58
N TYR A 381 -29.65 -15.83 0.20
CA TYR A 381 -29.70 -16.01 1.64
C TYR A 381 -28.67 -15.08 2.27
N VAL A 382 -29.09 -14.32 3.28
CA VAL A 382 -28.23 -13.40 4.03
C VAL A 382 -28.19 -13.87 5.48
N ALA A 383 -26.99 -14.14 5.99
CA ALA A 383 -26.76 -14.48 7.39
C ALA A 383 -26.11 -13.29 8.11
N GLU A 384 -26.44 -13.05 9.38
CA GLU A 384 -25.86 -11.98 10.18
C GLU A 384 -25.35 -12.52 11.51
N TYR A 385 -24.14 -12.13 11.90
CA TYR A 385 -23.51 -12.54 13.16
C TYR A 385 -22.98 -11.31 13.91
N ASP A 386 -23.28 -11.22 15.21
CA ASP A 386 -22.73 -10.19 16.09
C ASP A 386 -21.31 -10.58 16.52
N VAL A 387 -20.36 -9.66 16.35
CA VAL A 387 -18.93 -9.89 16.55
C VAL A 387 -18.32 -8.72 17.29
N VAL A 388 -17.52 -9.00 18.32
CA VAL A 388 -16.70 -8.01 19.01
C VAL A 388 -15.26 -8.18 18.54
N VAL A 389 -14.68 -7.12 18.00
CA VAL A 389 -13.27 -7.01 17.63
C VAL A 389 -12.54 -6.30 18.75
N SER A 390 -11.43 -6.89 19.20
CA SER A 390 -10.58 -6.34 20.25
C SER A 390 -9.11 -6.65 19.98
N GLY A 391 -8.21 -5.78 20.43
CA GLY A 391 -6.76 -5.99 20.35
C GLY A 391 -6.20 -5.85 18.93
N GLY A 392 -6.91 -5.16 18.02
CA GLY A 392 -6.45 -4.89 16.66
C GLY A 392 -6.36 -6.12 15.76
N THR A 393 -7.04 -7.21 16.12
CA THR A 393 -6.96 -8.50 15.43
C THR A 393 -7.81 -8.56 14.15
N GLY A 394 -8.75 -7.61 13.98
CA GLY A 394 -9.71 -7.63 12.88
C GLY A 394 -10.72 -8.78 13.00
N ILE A 395 -11.18 -9.28 11.86
CA ILE A 395 -12.18 -10.35 11.76
C ILE A 395 -11.61 -11.48 10.90
N GLY A 396 -11.26 -12.59 11.56
CA GLY A 396 -11.01 -13.86 10.91
C GLY A 396 -12.33 -14.58 10.66
N LEU A 397 -12.58 -15.00 9.42
CA LEU A 397 -13.77 -15.73 9.00
C LEU A 397 -13.35 -17.00 8.26
N ASP A 398 -13.86 -18.15 8.69
CA ASP A 398 -13.72 -19.42 8.00
C ASP A 398 -15.09 -20.07 7.76
N LEU A 399 -15.30 -20.60 6.56
CA LEU A 399 -16.44 -21.47 6.26
C LEU A 399 -15.91 -22.90 6.08
N VAL A 400 -16.23 -23.78 7.03
CA VAL A 400 -15.61 -25.11 7.15
C VAL A 400 -16.57 -26.20 6.69
N ASN A 401 -16.17 -26.98 5.68
CA ASN A 401 -17.01 -28.02 5.10
C ASN A 401 -17.40 -29.11 6.11
N ARG A 402 -18.69 -29.43 6.17
CA ARG A 402 -19.26 -30.60 6.86
C ARG A 402 -19.69 -31.72 5.91
N THR A 403 -19.59 -31.47 4.61
CA THR A 403 -19.87 -32.42 3.51
C THR A 403 -18.70 -32.44 2.53
N ASN A 404 -18.73 -33.37 1.57
CA ASN A 404 -17.75 -33.33 0.46
C ASN A 404 -17.95 -32.15 -0.48
N THR A 405 -19.17 -31.61 -0.57
CA THR A 405 -19.46 -30.41 -1.35
C THR A 405 -18.95 -29.17 -0.61
N ALA A 406 -18.08 -28.40 -1.27
CA ALA A 406 -17.41 -27.23 -0.73
C ALA A 406 -18.36 -26.14 -0.20
N ALA A 407 -17.96 -25.34 0.78
CA ALA A 407 -18.63 -24.08 1.13
C ALA A 407 -18.49 -23.07 -0.01
N ILE A 408 -19.45 -22.13 -0.10
CA ILE A 408 -19.40 -21.00 -1.05
C ILE A 408 -19.77 -19.71 -0.33
N LEU A 409 -19.25 -18.57 -0.81
CA LEU A 409 -19.55 -17.24 -0.30
C LEU A 409 -19.55 -16.22 -1.45
N GLN A 410 -20.62 -15.44 -1.58
CA GLN A 410 -20.79 -14.45 -2.66
C GLN A 410 -20.34 -13.05 -2.24
N GLY A 411 -20.53 -12.69 -0.97
CA GLY A 411 -20.11 -11.39 -0.47
C GLY A 411 -20.16 -11.27 1.05
N ILE A 412 -19.48 -10.24 1.55
CA ILE A 412 -19.36 -9.93 2.97
C ILE A 412 -19.67 -8.45 3.20
N GLU A 413 -20.49 -8.14 4.20
CA GLU A 413 -20.60 -6.78 4.74
C GLU A 413 -20.09 -6.74 6.18
N LEU A 414 -19.36 -5.68 6.53
CA LEU A 414 -19.10 -5.31 7.91
C LEU A 414 -19.93 -4.11 8.27
N VAL A 415 -20.78 -4.26 9.27
CA VAL A 415 -21.66 -3.20 9.75
C VAL A 415 -21.34 -2.89 11.19
N ARG A 416 -20.67 -1.77 11.41
CA ARG A 416 -20.33 -1.31 12.75
C ARG A 416 -21.60 -0.92 13.49
N VAL A 417 -21.69 -1.30 14.76
CA VAL A 417 -22.68 -0.79 15.68
C VAL A 417 -22.18 0.55 16.20
N ASN A 418 -22.96 1.59 15.96
CA ASN A 418 -22.67 2.93 16.44
C ASN A 418 -23.65 3.24 17.59
N GLU A 419 -23.21 3.02 18.83
CA GLU A 419 -24.04 3.17 20.02
C GLU A 419 -24.51 4.61 20.25
N GLU A 420 -23.75 5.59 19.76
CA GLU A 420 -24.06 7.02 19.85
C GLU A 420 -24.92 7.51 18.67
N GLY A 421 -25.11 6.67 17.66
CA GLY A 421 -25.89 6.97 16.46
C GLY A 421 -27.39 7.10 16.74
N TRP A 422 -28.07 7.92 15.95
CA TRP A 422 -29.50 8.15 16.09
C TRP A 422 -30.29 6.88 15.74
N THR A 423 -30.92 6.26 16.74
CA THR A 423 -31.97 5.26 16.53
C THR A 423 -33.33 5.95 16.54
N ARG A 424 -34.23 5.59 15.61
CA ARG A 424 -35.59 6.17 15.51
C ARG A 424 -36.30 6.11 16.87
N ARG A 425 -36.26 7.18 17.66
CA ARG A 425 -37.22 7.40 18.74
C ARG A 425 -38.55 7.72 18.07
N ARG A 426 -39.56 6.87 18.24
CA ARG A 426 -40.93 7.15 17.81
C ARG A 426 -41.36 8.47 18.44
N TRP A 427 -41.47 9.52 17.65
CA TRP A 427 -42.16 10.73 18.05
C TRP A 427 -43.66 10.40 18.09
N SER A 428 -44.23 10.24 19.28
CA SER A 428 -45.67 10.47 19.43
C SER A 428 -45.85 11.97 19.68
N CYS A 429 -46.37 12.71 18.69
CA CYS A 429 -47.03 13.97 19.02
C CYS A 429 -48.22 13.63 19.93
N ARG A 430 -48.28 14.26 21.09
CA ARG A 430 -49.52 14.38 21.87
C ARG A 430 -50.28 15.61 21.43
#